data_AF-A0A964PE79-F1
#
_entry.id   AF-A0A964PE79-F1
#
_cell.length_a   1.000
_cell.length_b   1.000
_cell.length_c   1.000
_cell.angle_alpha   90.00
_cell.angle_beta   90.00
_cell.angle_gamma   90.00
#
_symmetry.space_group_name_H-M   'P 1'
#
loop_
_entity.id
_entity.type
_entity.pdbx_description
1 polymer ?
#
loop_
_entity_poly.entity_id
_entity_poly.type
_entity_poly.pdbx_seq_one_letter_code
_entity_poly.pdbx_strand_id
1 'polypeptide(L)'
;MESLTYGKLRHYPRFALNHADSPSRGVVFHAGFRSRVSRSTLADASERRDGRIYSDFAHVLIAHARKLNAHDAFAIDLDQPAYAFDSTSIDLCLSLFPCAKFRRRKGVVKRHSLIDPHDNIPCLIHITDGKTNDVKTLDELVPEPGAFYMMDRG
;
A
#
# COMPACT_ATOMS: atom_id res chain seq x y z
N MET A 1 13.69 1.88 5.02
CA MET A 1 12.72 2.97 4.85
C MET A 1 11.49 2.59 5.65
N GLU A 2 11.40 3.00 6.91
CA GLU A 2 10.21 2.73 7.74
C GLU A 2 9.04 3.54 7.19
N SER A 3 7.93 2.88 6.87
CA SER A 3 6.70 3.54 6.39
C SER A 3 6.06 4.35 7.54
N LEU A 4 6.59 5.56 7.75
CA LEU A 4 6.22 6.52 8.79
C LEU A 4 4.71 6.87 8.82
N THR A 5 3.95 6.48 7.81
CA THR A 5 2.52 6.81 7.67
C THR A 5 1.58 5.68 8.04
N TYR A 6 1.96 4.40 7.89
CA TYR A 6 1.12 3.31 8.44
C TYR A 6 1.00 3.48 9.97
N GLY A 7 2.06 4.02 10.59
CA GLY A 7 2.08 4.47 11.98
C GLY A 7 1.03 5.53 12.35
N LYS A 8 0.71 6.45 11.45
CA LYS A 8 -0.22 7.57 11.71
C LYS A 8 -1.69 7.23 11.44
N LEU A 9 -1.94 6.23 10.61
CA LEU A 9 -3.28 5.64 10.46
C LEU A 9 -3.74 4.85 11.70
N ARG A 10 -2.86 4.62 12.69
CA ARG A 10 -3.13 3.84 13.92
C ARG A 10 -4.25 4.36 14.82
N HIS A 11 -4.67 5.62 14.69
CA HIS A 11 -5.83 6.11 15.43
C HIS A 11 -7.13 5.67 14.73
N TYR A 12 -7.39 4.37 14.80
CA TYR A 12 -8.68 3.77 14.50
C TYR A 12 -9.59 3.92 15.73
N PRO A 13 -10.71 4.65 15.67
CA PRO A 13 -11.81 4.34 16.54
C PRO A 13 -12.37 2.99 16.08
N ARG A 14 -12.40 1.97 16.95
CA ARG A 14 -13.10 0.67 16.76
C ARG A 14 -14.42 0.75 15.97
N PHE A 15 -15.10 1.88 16.10
CA PHE A 15 -16.26 2.31 15.33
C PHE A 15 -16.11 2.18 13.79
N ALA A 16 -14.96 2.55 13.21
CA ALA A 16 -14.72 2.56 11.77
C ALA A 16 -14.78 1.17 11.13
N LEU A 17 -14.13 0.19 11.74
CA LEU A 17 -14.08 -1.18 11.22
C LEU A 17 -15.37 -1.96 11.51
N ASN A 18 -16.12 -1.57 12.55
CA ASN A 18 -17.44 -2.13 12.83
C ASN A 18 -18.54 -1.61 11.89
N HIS A 19 -18.34 -0.44 11.29
CA HIS A 19 -19.29 0.17 10.34
C HIS A 19 -18.89 0.00 8.88
N ALA A 20 -17.71 -0.57 8.62
CA ALA A 20 -17.40 -1.13 7.31
C ALA A 20 -18.31 -2.33 7.01
N ASP A 21 -18.65 -2.52 5.74
CA ASP A 21 -19.40 -3.68 5.30
C ASP A 21 -18.64 -4.96 5.62
N SER A 22 -19.38 -6.02 5.97
CA SER A 22 -18.74 -7.32 6.21
C SER A 22 -18.10 -7.79 4.91
N PRO A 23 -16.80 -8.16 4.92
CA PRO A 23 -16.21 -8.73 3.72
C PRO A 23 -17.01 -9.97 3.34
N SER A 24 -17.39 -10.07 2.06
CA SER A 24 -18.20 -11.18 1.57
C SER A 24 -17.45 -12.50 1.75
N ARG A 25 -18.16 -13.62 1.89
CA ARG A 25 -17.54 -14.95 2.07
C ARG A 25 -16.51 -15.27 0.98
N GLY A 26 -16.75 -14.82 -0.26
CA GLY A 26 -15.81 -15.01 -1.37
C GLY A 26 -14.48 -14.28 -1.15
N VAL A 27 -14.52 -13.01 -0.76
CA VAL A 27 -13.31 -12.22 -0.47
C VAL A 27 -12.50 -12.84 0.67
N VAL A 28 -13.18 -13.26 1.74
CA VAL A 28 -12.54 -13.88 2.91
C VAL A 28 -11.92 -15.23 2.54
N PHE A 29 -12.59 -16.02 1.70
CA PHE A 29 -12.06 -17.29 1.20
C PHE A 29 -10.81 -17.11 0.32
N HIS A 30 -10.83 -16.17 -0.62
CA HIS A 30 -9.66 -15.87 -1.47
C HIS A 30 -8.49 -15.26 -0.70
N ALA A 31 -8.76 -14.59 0.43
CA ALA A 31 -7.74 -14.15 1.36
C ALA A 31 -7.14 -15.29 2.22
N GLY A 32 -7.54 -16.55 1.99
CA GLY A 32 -6.98 -17.73 2.65
C GLY A 32 -7.66 -18.11 3.97
N PHE A 33 -8.72 -17.40 4.39
CA PHE A 33 -9.46 -17.76 5.59
C PHE A 33 -10.38 -18.95 5.33
N ARG A 34 -10.17 -20.03 6.09
CA ARG A 34 -10.96 -21.26 5.99
C ARG A 34 -12.14 -21.32 6.97
N SER A 35 -12.25 -20.34 7.87
CA SER A 35 -13.29 -20.25 8.88
C SER A 35 -14.07 -18.94 8.76
N ARG A 36 -15.23 -18.87 9.42
CA ARG A 36 -16.03 -17.65 9.46
C ARG A 36 -15.27 -16.59 10.26
N VAL A 37 -14.83 -15.54 9.57
CA VAL A 37 -14.22 -14.37 10.21
C VAL A 37 -15.33 -13.36 10.51
N SER A 38 -15.48 -12.99 11.78
CA SER A 38 -16.42 -11.94 12.16
C SER A 38 -15.79 -10.56 11.94
N ARG A 39 -16.61 -9.55 11.60
CA ARG A 39 -16.15 -8.16 11.48
C ARG A 39 -15.48 -7.64 12.74
N SER A 40 -16.10 -7.90 13.89
CA SER A 40 -15.59 -7.46 15.18
C SER A 40 -14.24 -8.11 15.50
N THR A 41 -14.01 -9.36 15.10
CA THR A 41 -12.69 -10.02 15.23
C THR A 41 -11.62 -9.30 14.42
N LEU A 42 -11.90 -8.91 13.16
CA LEU A 42 -10.95 -8.15 12.35
C LEU A 42 -10.73 -6.74 12.90
N ALA A 43 -11.80 -6.06 13.32
CA ALA A 43 -11.73 -4.74 13.93
C ALA A 43 -10.83 -4.74 15.17
N ASP A 44 -11.09 -5.67 16.09
CA ASP A 44 -10.33 -5.87 17.31
C ASP A 44 -8.87 -6.25 17.05
N ALA A 45 -8.61 -7.06 16.02
CA ALA A 45 -7.25 -7.44 15.64
C ALA A 45 -6.47 -6.25 15.06
N SER A 46 -7.08 -5.47 14.17
CA SER A 46 -6.47 -4.28 13.59
C SER A 46 -6.22 -3.18 14.62
N GLU A 47 -7.06 -3.05 15.64
CA GLU A 47 -6.88 -2.09 16.74
C GLU A 47 -5.71 -2.47 17.66
N ARG A 48 -5.53 -3.76 17.96
CA ARG A 48 -4.52 -4.23 18.92
C ARG A 48 -3.14 -4.51 18.31
N ARG A 49 -3.08 -4.80 17.01
CA ARG A 49 -1.83 -5.22 16.35
C ARG A 49 -1.02 -4.02 15.88
N ASP A 50 0.31 -4.15 16.00
CA ASP A 50 1.21 -3.19 15.37
C ASP A 50 1.07 -3.29 13.85
N GLY A 51 0.86 -2.14 13.20
CA GLY A 51 0.72 -2.05 11.76
C GLY A 51 1.91 -2.58 10.95
N ARG A 52 3.10 -2.65 11.56
CA ARG A 52 4.29 -3.26 10.96
C ARG A 52 4.05 -4.71 10.54
N ILE A 53 3.17 -5.45 11.21
CA ILE A 53 2.80 -6.81 10.80
C ILE A 53 2.28 -6.84 9.35
N TYR A 54 1.45 -5.87 8.96
CA TYR A 54 0.96 -5.78 7.59
C TYR A 54 2.04 -5.32 6.61
N SER A 55 2.92 -4.43 7.04
CA SER A 55 4.06 -3.98 6.22
C SER A 55 5.02 -5.14 5.94
N ASP A 56 5.41 -5.89 6.98
CA ASP A 56 6.32 -7.03 6.87
C ASP A 56 5.68 -8.14 6.03
N PHE A 57 4.40 -8.40 6.23
CA PHE A 57 3.65 -9.35 5.41
C PHE A 57 3.62 -8.93 3.94
N ALA A 58 3.37 -7.65 3.65
CA ALA A 58 3.40 -7.13 2.29
C ALA A 58 4.79 -7.27 1.65
N HIS A 59 5.87 -6.99 2.38
CA HIS A 59 7.23 -7.18 1.89
C HIS A 59 7.53 -8.65 1.55
N VAL A 60 7.06 -9.60 2.39
CA VAL A 60 7.19 -11.04 2.10
C VAL A 60 6.43 -11.41 0.83
N LEU A 61 5.20 -10.92 0.67
CA LEU A 61 4.39 -11.19 -0.53
C LEU A 61 5.02 -10.61 -1.80
N ILE A 62 5.54 -9.38 -1.74
CA ILE A 62 6.26 -8.76 -2.85
C ILE A 62 7.49 -9.60 -3.23
N ALA A 63 8.30 -10.00 -2.24
CA ALA A 63 9.47 -10.84 -2.48
C ALA A 63 9.11 -12.20 -3.09
N HIS A 64 7.99 -12.80 -2.67
CA HIS A 64 7.48 -14.05 -3.25
C HIS A 64 6.98 -13.86 -4.68
N ALA A 65 6.22 -12.79 -4.94
CA ALA A 65 5.69 -12.50 -6.27
C ALA A 65 6.82 -12.28 -7.28
N ARG A 66 7.86 -11.52 -6.91
CA ARG A 66 9.03 -11.29 -7.78
C ARG A 66 9.77 -12.59 -8.11
N LYS A 67 9.92 -13.50 -7.13
CA LYS A 67 10.53 -14.81 -7.39
C LYS A 67 9.70 -15.68 -8.33
N LEU A 68 8.38 -15.59 -8.23
CA LEU A 68 7.48 -16.37 -9.08
C LEU A 68 7.51 -15.88 -10.53
N ASN A 69 7.62 -14.57 -10.73
CA ASN A 69 7.60 -13.93 -12.05
C ASN A 69 8.97 -13.80 -12.71
N ALA A 70 10.07 -14.11 -12.01
CA ALA A 70 11.45 -13.98 -12.51
C ALA A 70 11.77 -14.75 -13.81
N HIS A 71 10.88 -15.63 -14.26
CA HIS A 71 11.05 -16.44 -15.49
C HIS A 71 9.98 -16.18 -16.54
N ASP A 72 9.01 -15.30 -16.29
CA ASP A 72 8.04 -14.90 -17.32
C ASP A 72 8.73 -13.95 -18.30
N ALA A 73 8.68 -14.30 -19.58
CA ALA A 73 9.34 -13.52 -20.63
C ALA A 73 8.61 -12.18 -20.81
N PHE A 74 9.26 -11.08 -20.42
CA PHE A 74 8.77 -9.74 -20.74
C PHE A 74 8.93 -9.47 -22.23
N ALA A 75 8.01 -8.70 -22.82
CA ALA A 75 8.02 -8.40 -24.26
C ALA A 75 9.12 -7.40 -24.68
N ILE A 76 9.80 -6.77 -23.72
CA ILE A 76 10.81 -5.72 -23.94
C ILE A 76 12.07 -6.09 -23.16
N ASP A 77 13.17 -6.33 -23.87
CA ASP A 77 14.47 -6.58 -23.26
C ASP A 77 15.13 -5.23 -22.96
N LEU A 78 15.24 -4.87 -21.69
CA LEU A 78 15.93 -3.68 -21.21
C LEU A 78 17.24 -4.12 -20.56
N ASP A 79 18.36 -3.69 -21.13
CA ASP A 79 19.70 -3.98 -20.60
C ASP A 79 19.94 -3.33 -19.22
N GLN A 80 19.15 -2.31 -18.87
CA GLN A 80 19.25 -1.58 -17.61
C GLN A 80 17.94 -1.68 -16.81
N PRO A 81 17.99 -1.72 -15.46
CA PRO A 81 16.79 -1.67 -14.64
C PRO A 81 15.96 -0.42 -14.94
N ALA A 82 14.66 -0.60 -15.09
CA ALA A 82 13.71 0.49 -15.24
C ALA A 82 12.66 0.41 -14.14
N TYR A 83 12.25 1.55 -13.60
CA TYR A 83 11.24 1.64 -12.57
C TYR A 83 10.22 2.72 -12.92
N ALA A 84 8.94 2.37 -12.81
CA ALA A 84 7.84 3.32 -12.93
C ALA A 84 7.41 3.80 -11.54
N PHE A 85 7.40 5.11 -11.33
CA PHE A 85 6.88 5.72 -10.12
C PHE A 85 5.48 6.30 -10.39
N ASP A 86 4.51 5.82 -9.62
CA ASP A 86 3.12 6.27 -9.65
C ASP A 86 2.65 6.69 -8.24
N SER A 87 1.74 7.67 -8.18
CA SER A 87 1.08 8.05 -6.95
C SER A 87 -0.45 7.98 -7.08
N THR A 88 -1.08 7.16 -6.24
CA THR A 88 -2.54 7.03 -6.20
C THR A 88 -3.09 7.69 -4.94
N SER A 89 -4.10 8.55 -5.07
CA SER A 89 -4.85 9.08 -3.91
C SER A 89 -6.02 8.17 -3.55
N ILE A 90 -6.09 7.75 -2.29
CA ILE A 90 -7.16 6.90 -1.76
C ILE A 90 -8.05 7.75 -0.87
N ASP A 91 -9.28 7.96 -1.30
CA ASP A 91 -10.29 8.69 -0.55
C ASP A 91 -10.75 7.88 0.68
N LEU A 92 -10.70 8.52 1.84
CA LEU A 92 -11.10 7.93 3.12
C LEU A 92 -12.23 8.74 3.75
N CYS A 93 -13.14 8.04 4.42
CA CYS A 93 -14.19 8.68 5.20
C CYS A 93 -13.58 9.40 6.41
N LEU A 94 -13.67 10.74 6.44
CA LEU A 94 -13.00 11.55 7.46
C LEU A 94 -13.52 11.29 8.89
N SER A 95 -14.78 10.86 9.05
CA SER A 95 -15.32 10.47 10.37
C SER A 95 -14.71 9.18 10.89
N LEU A 96 -14.31 8.28 10.00
CA LEU A 96 -13.68 7.01 10.32
C LEU A 96 -12.16 7.13 10.45
N PHE A 97 -11.56 8.02 9.66
CA PHE A 97 -10.13 8.27 9.60
C PHE A 97 -9.80 9.76 9.83
N PRO A 98 -9.99 10.30 11.05
CA PRO A 98 -9.69 11.70 11.34
C PRO A 98 -8.22 12.07 11.12
N CYS A 99 -7.32 11.08 11.26
CA CYS A 99 -5.89 11.21 11.01
C CYS A 99 -5.52 11.43 9.53
N ALA A 100 -6.42 11.18 8.59
CA ALA A 100 -6.20 11.34 7.15
C ALA A 100 -6.77 12.65 6.59
N LYS A 101 -6.83 13.72 7.39
CA LYS A 101 -7.53 14.97 7.04
C LYS A 101 -6.86 15.72 5.88
N PHE A 102 -7.47 15.67 4.70
CA PHE A 102 -7.03 16.42 3.53
C PHE A 102 -7.68 17.82 3.44
N ARG A 103 -9.02 17.87 3.50
CA ARG A 103 -9.82 19.12 3.48
C ARG A 103 -10.96 19.04 4.50
N ARG A 104 -11.78 20.10 4.61
CA ARG A 104 -12.86 20.23 5.61
C ARG A 104 -13.77 18.99 5.70
N ARG A 105 -14.10 18.37 4.57
CA ARG A 105 -15.02 17.22 4.48
C ARG A 105 -14.42 16.04 3.68
N LYS A 106 -13.09 15.98 3.53
CA LYS A 106 -12.42 14.96 2.71
C LYS A 106 -11.20 14.41 3.45
N GLY A 107 -11.18 13.09 3.66
CA GLY A 107 -10.00 12.36 4.11
C GLY A 107 -9.28 11.73 2.92
N VAL A 108 -7.95 11.77 2.88
CA VAL A 108 -7.14 11.18 1.81
C VAL A 108 -5.81 10.71 2.37
N VAL A 109 -5.37 9.54 1.89
CA VAL A 109 -3.96 9.14 1.93
C VAL A 109 -3.44 8.99 0.51
N LYS A 110 -2.14 9.17 0.31
CA LYS A 110 -1.46 8.89 -0.96
C LYS A 110 -0.68 7.61 -0.83
N ARG A 111 -0.72 6.78 -1.87
CA ARG A 111 0.12 5.59 -2.05
C ARG A 111 1.07 5.86 -3.20
N HIS A 112 2.35 5.98 -2.90
CA HIS A 112 3.44 6.05 -3.85
C HIS A 112 3.95 4.64 -4.11
N SER A 113 3.97 4.23 -5.37
CA SER A 113 4.40 2.88 -5.76
C SER A 113 5.56 3.00 -6.73
N LEU A 114 6.65 2.31 -6.44
CA LEU A 114 7.72 2.07 -7.41
C LEU A 114 7.48 0.67 -7.99
N ILE A 115 7.22 0.58 -9.28
CA ILE A 115 6.87 -0.64 -9.97
C ILE A 115 8.00 -1.02 -10.90
N ASP A 116 8.37 -2.29 -10.89
CA ASP A 116 9.22 -2.87 -11.93
C ASP A 116 8.31 -3.18 -13.14
N PRO A 117 8.48 -2.50 -14.29
CA PRO A 117 7.66 -2.72 -15.47
C PRO A 117 7.71 -4.16 -15.96
N HIS A 118 8.83 -4.87 -15.77
CA HIS A 118 9.00 -6.25 -16.21
C HIS A 118 7.97 -7.20 -15.58
N ASP A 119 7.68 -6.97 -14.30
CA ASP A 119 6.82 -7.86 -13.52
C ASP A 119 5.45 -7.26 -13.23
N ASN A 120 5.27 -5.95 -13.45
CA ASN A 120 4.16 -5.15 -12.92
C ASN A 120 3.94 -5.37 -11.41
N ILE A 121 5.01 -5.74 -10.69
CA ILE A 121 5.01 -5.92 -9.23
C ILE A 121 5.62 -4.67 -8.59
N PRO A 122 4.98 -4.10 -7.55
CA PRO A 122 5.58 -3.01 -6.80
C PRO A 122 6.85 -3.48 -6.06
N CYS A 123 7.97 -2.79 -6.30
CA CYS A 123 9.21 -2.92 -5.55
C CYS A 123 9.18 -2.14 -4.23
N LEU A 124 8.44 -1.03 -4.19
CA LEU A 124 8.25 -0.19 -3.01
C LEU A 124 6.82 0.31 -2.97
N ILE A 125 6.21 0.28 -1.79
CA ILE A 125 4.95 0.97 -1.51
C ILE A 125 5.18 1.89 -0.33
N HIS A 126 5.10 3.20 -0.55
CA HIS A 126 5.14 4.20 0.50
C HIS A 126 3.80 4.91 0.60
N ILE A 127 3.13 4.78 1.75
CA ILE A 127 1.89 5.50 2.03
C ILE A 127 2.27 6.81 2.72
N THR A 128 1.65 7.94 2.36
CA THR A 128 1.81 9.26 3.00
C THR A 128 0.46 9.94 3.23
N ASP A 129 0.45 11.08 3.92
CA ASP A 129 -0.71 11.97 3.96
C ASP A 129 -1.11 12.40 2.54
N GLY A 130 -2.41 12.65 2.31
CA GLY A 130 -2.92 13.07 1.01
C GLY A 130 -2.33 14.38 0.48
N LYS A 131 -1.77 15.23 1.35
CA LYS A 131 -1.12 16.51 0.99
C LYS A 131 0.35 16.38 0.61
N THR A 132 0.96 15.21 0.80
CA THR A 132 2.36 15.02 0.45
C THR A 132 2.55 15.17 -1.06
N ASN A 133 3.52 16.00 -1.44
CA ASN A 133 3.95 16.14 -2.83
C ASN A 133 4.87 14.96 -3.17
N ASP A 134 4.69 14.41 -4.36
CA ASP A 134 5.40 13.23 -4.85
C ASP A 134 6.92 13.47 -4.93
N VAL A 135 7.36 14.69 -5.22
CA VAL A 135 8.77 15.10 -5.17
C VAL A 135 9.39 14.86 -3.80
N LYS A 136 8.66 15.11 -2.71
CA LYS A 136 9.17 14.83 -1.36
C LYS A 136 9.37 13.34 -1.11
N THR A 137 8.54 12.51 -1.73
CA THR A 137 8.69 11.05 -1.64
C THR A 137 9.90 10.57 -2.45
N LEU A 138 10.22 11.25 -3.56
CA LEU A 138 11.41 10.94 -4.36
C LEU A 138 12.71 11.29 -3.62
N ASP A 139 12.71 12.34 -2.79
CA ASP A 139 13.86 12.68 -1.95
C ASP A 139 14.22 11.56 -0.95
N GLU A 140 13.26 10.68 -0.63
CA GLU A 140 13.46 9.52 0.25
C GLU A 140 13.91 8.27 -0.52
N LEU A 141 13.78 8.26 -1.86
CA LEU A 141 14.18 7.14 -2.70
C LEU A 141 15.71 7.09 -2.83
N VAL A 142 16.28 5.91 -2.59
CA VAL A 142 17.70 5.67 -2.87
C VAL A 142 17.82 5.17 -4.31
N PRO A 143 18.37 5.97 -5.24
CA PRO A 143 18.46 5.58 -6.64
C PRO A 143 19.47 4.44 -6.82
N GLU A 144 19.10 3.47 -7.65
CA GLU A 144 19.98 2.40 -8.09
C GLU A 144 20.89 2.91 -9.22
N PRO A 145 22.22 2.72 -9.13
CA PRO A 145 23.13 3.14 -10.19
C PRO A 145 22.78 2.52 -11.54
N GLY A 146 22.67 3.36 -12.57
CA GLY A 146 22.37 2.91 -13.93
C GLY A 146 20.89 2.60 -14.21
N ALA A 147 20.02 2.72 -13.20
CA ALA A 147 18.59 2.51 -13.38
C ALA A 147 17.88 3.75 -13.94
N PHE A 148 16.84 3.52 -14.75
CA PHE A 148 15.95 4.56 -15.25
C PHE A 148 14.70 4.67 -14.38
N TYR A 149 14.31 5.90 -14.03
CA TYR A 149 13.10 6.18 -13.26
C TYR A 149 12.13 6.97 -14.13
N MET A 150 10.99 6.36 -14.42
CA MET A 150 9.91 6.96 -15.19
C MET A 150 8.84 7.48 -14.23
N MET A 151 8.53 8.76 -14.32
CA MET A 151 7.51 9.39 -13.48
C MET A 151 6.22 9.53 -14.28
N ASP A 152 5.10 9.07 -13.74
CA ASP A 152 3.80 9.44 -14.31
C ASP A 152 3.59 10.95 -14.19
N ARG A 153 3.11 11.57 -15.26
CA ARG A 153 2.97 13.03 -15.35
C ARG A 153 1.61 13.52 -14.85
N GLY A 154 0.69 12.62 -14.46
CA GLY A 154 -0.54 12.88 -13.70
C GLY A 154 -1.45 13.99 -14.23
#